data_AF-A0A533IAM7-F1
#
_entry.id   AF-A0A533IAM7-F1
#
_cell.length_a   1.000
_cell.length_b   1.000
_cell.length_c   1.000
_cell.angle_alpha   90.00
_cell.angle_beta   90.00
_cell.angle_gamma   90.00
#
_symmetry.space_group_name_H-M   'P 1'
#
loop_
_entity.id
_entity.type
_entity.pdbx_description
1 polymer ?
#
loop_
_entity_poly.entity_id
_entity_poly.type
_entity_poly.pdbx_seq_one_letter_code
_entity_poly.pdbx_strand_id
1 'polypeptide(L)'
;MWMQTNHPGRQVFAVTNPRAIAPSAIPVDIEGASKLFSQPREMTENDISYVISQFAATAELAERAGFDDVQIHAAQGYLISQFLSPLTNRRGDSRGRSLENRARLLIDILRAVRARVSPSFGVGVKLKSADFQKGGFDFDDATAVVTLLNAEAVDLIEISGGSYESPAMQGPPEHASTRAREGCFVDFARYIVGIATMPVMVTGGIRSRAKALDALEAEKGRPGVAMIGIGQALAYDPDPPNTWRTEEKVVAVPGVTWTKRILASLATMTMAKAQPRRMGAGKSPKAVSALWSVTHQQLLTRRRDSQYRTGLAKRSES
;
A
#
# COMPACT_ATOMS: atom_id res chain seq x y z
N MET A 1 -18.22 -0.20 -0.47
CA MET A 1 -17.03 -0.52 -1.29
C MET A 1 -16.09 0.67 -1.23
N TRP A 2 -14.90 0.44 -0.68
CA TRP A 2 -13.87 1.45 -0.52
C TRP A 2 -12.95 1.47 -1.75
N MET A 3 -12.63 2.66 -2.27
CA MET A 3 -11.62 2.83 -3.32
C MET A 3 -10.31 3.37 -2.74
N GLN A 4 -9.21 2.64 -2.90
CA GLN A 4 -7.90 3.16 -2.51
C GLN A 4 -7.33 4.08 -3.60
N THR A 5 -6.97 5.31 -3.22
CA THR A 5 -6.28 6.28 -4.07
C THR A 5 -4.77 6.21 -3.84
N ASN A 6 -3.97 6.37 -4.90
CA ASN A 6 -2.52 6.24 -4.82
C ASN A 6 -1.81 7.18 -5.81
N HIS A 7 -0.59 7.58 -5.45
CA HIS A 7 0.35 8.24 -6.35
C HIS A 7 1.74 7.59 -6.22
N PRO A 8 2.35 7.10 -7.32
CA PRO A 8 3.55 6.26 -7.23
C PRO A 8 4.81 7.02 -6.78
N GLY A 9 4.85 8.35 -6.95
CA GLY A 9 6.01 9.17 -6.60
C GLY A 9 7.25 8.71 -7.39
N ARG A 10 8.35 8.39 -6.71
CA ARG A 10 9.57 7.86 -7.35
C ARG A 10 9.47 6.42 -7.88
N GLN A 11 8.43 5.65 -7.52
CA GLN A 11 8.29 4.24 -7.92
C GLN A 11 7.58 4.08 -9.27
N VAL A 12 7.99 4.88 -10.26
CA VAL A 12 7.47 4.84 -11.62
C VAL A 12 8.49 4.12 -12.50
N PHE A 13 8.05 3.13 -13.27
CA PHE A 13 8.92 2.48 -14.24
C PHE A 13 9.26 3.45 -15.38
N ALA A 14 10.55 3.52 -15.73
CA ALA A 14 11.07 4.41 -16.78
C ALA A 14 10.40 4.20 -18.15
N VAL A 15 10.00 2.96 -18.44
CA VAL A 15 9.30 2.59 -19.68
C VAL A 15 7.86 3.12 -19.75
N THR A 16 7.25 3.44 -18.59
CA THR A 16 5.86 3.88 -18.49
C THR A 16 5.75 5.39 -18.46
N ASN A 17 6.55 6.06 -17.62
CA ASN A 17 6.61 7.52 -17.57
C ASN A 17 8.00 7.97 -17.11
N PRO A 18 8.80 8.62 -17.98
CA PRO A 18 10.17 9.02 -17.66
C PRO A 18 10.25 10.17 -16.65
N ARG A 19 9.14 10.85 -16.34
CA ARG A 19 9.10 12.02 -15.45
C ARG A 19 8.45 11.65 -14.12
N ALA A 20 9.24 11.13 -13.19
CA ALA A 20 8.80 10.91 -11.82
C ALA A 20 8.98 12.17 -10.97
N ILE A 21 8.13 12.31 -9.95
CA ILE A 21 8.20 13.37 -8.95
C ILE A 21 8.25 12.75 -7.55
N ALA A 22 8.97 13.39 -6.64
CA ALA A 22 9.16 12.91 -5.27
C ALA A 22 9.45 14.09 -4.32
N PRO A 23 9.37 13.91 -2.99
CA PRO A 23 9.76 14.95 -2.04
C PRO A 23 11.20 15.43 -2.23
N SER A 24 12.12 14.56 -2.62
CA SER A 24 13.51 14.90 -2.95
C SER A 24 13.97 14.11 -4.18
N ALA A 25 14.98 14.60 -4.89
CA ALA A 25 15.56 13.95 -6.07
C ALA A 25 16.42 12.71 -5.72
N ILE A 26 15.82 11.75 -4.99
CA ILE A 26 16.48 10.53 -4.52
C ILE A 26 15.87 9.34 -5.26
N PRO A 27 16.63 8.62 -6.10
CA PRO A 27 16.11 7.48 -6.86
C PRO A 27 15.70 6.32 -5.95
N VAL A 28 14.89 5.41 -6.50
CA VAL A 28 14.63 4.10 -5.88
C VAL A 28 15.95 3.34 -5.81
N ASP A 29 16.28 2.80 -4.64
CA ASP A 29 17.48 2.00 -4.44
C ASP A 29 17.12 0.54 -4.22
N ILE A 30 17.18 -0.24 -5.30
CA ILE A 30 16.96 -1.68 -5.28
C ILE A 30 18.12 -2.34 -6.02
N GLU A 31 18.85 -3.20 -5.30
CA GLU A 31 20.02 -3.90 -5.81
C GLU A 31 19.76 -4.54 -7.19
N GLY A 32 20.51 -4.11 -8.21
CA GLY A 32 20.39 -4.62 -9.58
C GLY A 32 19.13 -4.21 -10.35
N ALA A 33 18.25 -3.39 -9.78
CA ALA A 33 16.97 -3.00 -10.38
C ALA A 33 16.67 -1.49 -10.37
N SER A 34 17.49 -0.64 -9.73
CA SER A 34 17.27 0.82 -9.67
C SER A 34 17.07 1.47 -11.05
N LYS A 35 17.78 1.00 -12.08
CA LYS A 35 17.68 1.52 -13.47
C LYS A 35 16.33 1.25 -14.15
N LEU A 36 15.47 0.42 -13.57
CA LEU A 36 14.11 0.18 -14.08
C LEU A 36 13.18 1.35 -13.76
N PHE A 37 13.52 2.18 -12.78
CA PHE A 37 12.70 3.29 -12.32
C PHE A 37 13.17 4.62 -12.90
N SER A 38 12.23 5.54 -13.08
CA SER A 38 12.49 6.91 -13.51
C SER A 38 13.27 7.67 -12.44
N GLN A 39 14.21 8.50 -12.88
CA GLN A 39 14.88 9.46 -11.99
C GLN A 39 13.85 10.52 -11.54
N PRO A 40 13.60 10.66 -10.22
CA PRO A 40 12.61 11.61 -9.76
C PRO A 40 13.19 13.03 -9.71
N ARG A 41 12.38 14.01 -10.08
CA ARG A 41 12.62 15.42 -9.75
C ARG A 41 12.00 15.74 -8.39
N GLU A 42 12.68 16.57 -7.61
CA GLU A 42 12.11 17.17 -6.39
C GLU A 42 10.87 18.01 -6.72
N MET A 43 9.78 17.77 -5.99
CA MET A 43 8.52 18.50 -6.16
C MET A 43 8.65 19.98 -5.77
N THR A 44 8.05 20.85 -6.57
CA THR A 44 7.78 22.24 -6.24
C THR A 44 6.49 22.36 -5.44
N GLU A 45 6.23 23.52 -4.84
CA GLU A 45 4.95 23.77 -4.16
C GLU A 45 3.74 23.68 -5.12
N ASN A 46 3.94 24.04 -6.40
CA ASN A 46 2.92 23.85 -7.44
C ASN A 46 2.64 22.37 -7.71
N ASP A 47 3.69 21.52 -7.76
CA ASP A 47 3.52 20.07 -7.90
C ASP A 47 2.73 19.50 -6.71
N ILE A 48 3.05 19.96 -5.49
CA ILE A 48 2.39 19.52 -4.26
C ILE A 48 0.91 19.95 -4.25
N SER A 49 0.64 21.22 -4.52
CA SER A 49 -0.73 21.76 -4.60
C SER A 49 -1.56 21.03 -5.67
N TYR A 50 -0.95 20.74 -6.82
CA TYR A 50 -1.60 19.97 -7.87
C TYR A 50 -1.94 18.56 -7.39
N VAL A 51 -0.99 17.84 -6.77
CA VAL A 51 -1.26 16.50 -6.22
C VAL A 51 -2.39 16.52 -5.19
N ILE A 52 -2.40 17.47 -4.27
CA ILE A 52 -3.49 17.64 -3.28
C ILE A 52 -4.84 17.77 -4.00
N SER A 53 -4.91 18.63 -5.01
CA SER A 53 -6.13 18.83 -5.80
C SER A 53 -6.57 17.56 -6.54
N GLN A 54 -5.63 16.75 -7.03
CA GLN A 54 -5.92 15.50 -7.73
C GLN A 54 -6.48 14.43 -6.80
N PHE A 55 -5.95 14.30 -5.57
CA PHE A 55 -6.54 13.40 -4.58
C PHE A 55 -7.97 13.82 -4.22
N ALA A 56 -8.21 15.11 -3.99
CA ALA A 56 -9.53 15.64 -3.68
C ALA A 56 -10.53 15.42 -4.83
N ALA A 57 -10.13 15.73 -6.07
CA ALA A 57 -10.95 15.49 -7.27
C ALA A 57 -11.22 13.99 -7.48
N THR A 58 -10.24 13.12 -7.20
CA THR A 58 -10.41 11.67 -7.33
C THR A 58 -11.43 11.15 -6.33
N ALA A 59 -11.43 11.65 -5.10
CA ALA A 59 -12.40 11.25 -4.08
C ALA A 59 -13.83 11.69 -4.43
N GLU A 60 -14.01 12.93 -4.89
CA GLU A 60 -15.29 13.45 -5.39
C GLU A 60 -15.82 12.60 -6.57
N LEU A 61 -14.93 12.23 -7.51
CA LEU A 61 -15.29 11.34 -8.61
C LEU A 61 -15.63 9.92 -8.14
N ALA A 62 -14.98 9.43 -7.09
CA ALA A 62 -15.28 8.12 -6.51
C ALA A 62 -16.69 8.09 -5.91
N GLU A 63 -17.03 9.11 -5.12
CA GLU A 63 -18.37 9.28 -4.56
C GLU A 63 -19.43 9.36 -5.66
N ARG A 64 -19.20 10.20 -6.68
CA ARG A 64 -20.11 10.31 -7.84
C ARG A 64 -20.24 9.02 -8.65
N ALA A 65 -19.22 8.17 -8.63
CA ALA A 65 -19.25 6.87 -9.29
C ALA A 65 -19.96 5.78 -8.47
N GLY A 66 -20.41 6.09 -7.26
CA GLY A 66 -21.11 5.16 -6.37
C GLY A 66 -20.22 4.28 -5.52
N PHE A 67 -18.95 4.66 -5.32
CA PHE A 67 -18.20 4.11 -4.18
C PHE A 67 -18.80 4.64 -2.88
N ASP A 68 -18.67 3.86 -1.81
CA ASP A 68 -19.15 4.30 -0.50
C ASP A 68 -18.09 5.19 0.19
N ASP A 69 -16.80 4.95 -0.10
CA ASP A 69 -15.69 5.55 0.65
C ASP A 69 -14.38 5.58 -0.16
N VAL A 70 -13.39 6.38 0.28
CA VAL A 70 -12.01 6.32 -0.20
C VAL A 70 -10.99 6.02 0.89
N GLN A 71 -9.88 5.39 0.50
CA GLN A 71 -8.70 5.22 1.35
C GLN A 71 -7.49 5.91 0.73
N ILE A 72 -6.85 6.81 1.46
CA ILE A 72 -5.62 7.50 1.05
C ILE A 72 -4.42 6.62 1.35
N HIS A 73 -3.61 6.33 0.33
CA HIS A 73 -2.48 5.42 0.46
C HIS A 73 -1.18 6.12 0.90
N ALA A 74 -0.84 6.00 2.19
CA ALA A 74 0.37 6.54 2.84
C ALA A 74 1.43 5.47 3.19
N ALA A 75 1.48 4.38 2.42
CA ALA A 75 2.28 3.20 2.74
C ALA A 75 3.07 2.69 1.52
N GLN A 76 3.76 1.56 1.67
CA GLN A 76 4.46 0.83 0.60
C GLN A 76 5.53 1.62 -0.19
N GLY A 77 5.99 2.77 0.32
CA GLY A 77 7.01 3.59 -0.35
C GLY A 77 6.49 4.41 -1.53
N TYR A 78 5.17 4.59 -1.66
CA TYR A 78 4.55 5.53 -2.60
C TYR A 78 4.64 6.98 -2.11
N LEU A 79 4.11 7.94 -2.87
CA LEU A 79 4.41 9.37 -2.69
C LEU A 79 4.26 9.87 -1.26
N ILE A 80 3.11 9.67 -0.63
CA ILE A 80 2.87 10.14 0.74
C ILE A 80 3.82 9.42 1.72
N SER A 81 4.03 8.12 1.52
CA SER A 81 5.01 7.32 2.26
C SER A 81 6.46 7.83 2.09
N GLN A 82 6.79 8.41 0.93
CA GLN A 82 8.08 9.03 0.65
C GLN A 82 8.22 10.37 1.38
N PHE A 83 7.16 11.17 1.47
CA PHE A 83 7.16 12.39 2.28
C PHE A 83 7.35 12.07 3.76
N LEU A 84 6.70 11.00 4.22
CA LEU A 84 6.80 10.53 5.60
C LEU A 84 8.18 9.98 5.94
N SER A 85 8.97 9.40 5.03
CA SER A 85 10.26 8.80 5.40
C SER A 85 11.40 9.82 5.35
N PRO A 86 12.25 9.91 6.38
CA PRO A 86 13.41 10.81 6.37
C PRO A 86 14.50 10.33 5.41
N LEU A 87 14.46 9.07 4.95
CA LEU A 87 15.39 8.56 3.94
C LEU A 87 15.10 9.14 2.55
N THR A 88 13.83 9.40 2.26
CA THR A 88 13.37 9.83 0.94
C THR A 88 12.95 11.29 0.88
N ASN A 89 12.66 11.90 2.03
CA ASN A 89 12.38 13.32 2.17
C ASN A 89 13.52 14.02 2.92
N ARG A 90 14.41 14.65 2.14
CA ARG A 90 15.55 15.46 2.63
C ARG A 90 15.30 16.95 2.45
N ARG A 91 14.04 17.37 2.28
CA ARG A 91 13.69 18.77 2.03
C ARG A 91 14.09 19.66 3.19
N GLY A 92 14.58 20.85 2.86
CA GLY A 92 14.92 21.90 3.81
C GLY A 92 13.78 22.90 4.06
N ASP A 93 12.60 22.71 3.50
CA ASP A 93 11.45 23.61 3.65
C ASP A 93 10.44 23.10 4.71
N SER A 94 9.24 23.68 4.73
CA SER A 94 8.13 23.33 5.63
C SER A 94 7.47 21.97 5.30
N ARG A 95 8.02 21.23 4.33
CA ARG A 95 7.55 19.90 3.92
C ARG A 95 8.52 18.78 4.32
N GLY A 96 9.61 19.09 5.04
CA GLY A 96 10.62 18.12 5.50
C GLY A 96 11.19 18.40 6.89
N ARG A 97 12.24 17.65 7.25
CA ARG A 97 12.92 17.66 8.56
C ARG A 97 12.07 17.07 9.69
N SER A 98 11.21 17.87 10.32
CA SER A 98 10.38 17.38 11.44
C SER A 98 9.30 16.40 10.96
N LEU A 99 8.79 15.54 11.84
CA LEU A 99 7.74 14.60 11.47
C LEU A 99 6.45 15.32 11.05
N GLU A 100 6.09 16.41 11.73
CA GLU A 100 4.90 17.22 11.43
C GLU A 100 4.99 17.84 10.03
N ASN A 101 6.18 18.31 9.63
CA ASN A 101 6.41 18.82 8.29
C ASN A 101 6.39 17.70 7.25
N ARG A 102 6.99 16.54 7.55
CA ARG A 102 6.95 15.34 6.69
C ARG A 102 5.51 14.83 6.50
N ALA A 103 4.68 14.90 7.53
CA ALA A 103 3.28 14.48 7.52
C ALA A 103 2.34 15.49 6.85
N ARG A 104 2.77 16.74 6.65
CA ARG A 104 1.93 17.83 6.16
C ARG A 104 1.22 17.52 4.83
N LEU A 105 1.88 16.83 3.91
CA LEU A 105 1.23 16.42 2.65
C LEU A 105 0.00 15.53 2.90
N LEU A 106 0.10 14.55 3.82
CA LEU A 106 -1.02 13.66 4.15
C LEU A 106 -2.18 14.44 4.75
N ILE A 107 -1.89 15.35 5.69
CA ILE A 107 -2.89 16.20 6.36
C ILE A 107 -3.58 17.12 5.35
N ASP A 108 -2.81 17.78 4.47
CA ASP A 108 -3.37 18.65 3.45
C ASP A 108 -4.26 17.88 2.46
N ILE A 109 -3.87 16.67 2.07
CA ILE A 109 -4.69 15.78 1.23
C ILE A 109 -6.00 15.41 1.95
N LEU A 110 -5.93 15.00 3.22
CA LEU A 110 -7.11 14.64 4.01
C LEU A 110 -8.12 15.77 4.07
N ARG A 111 -7.65 16.98 4.43
CA ARG A 111 -8.49 18.17 4.52
C ARG A 111 -9.09 18.55 3.18
N ALA A 112 -8.31 18.49 2.09
CA ALA A 112 -8.80 18.78 0.75
C ALA A 112 -9.84 17.76 0.26
N VAL A 113 -9.64 16.47 0.55
CA VAL A 113 -10.62 15.42 0.25
C VAL A 113 -11.91 15.66 1.03
N ARG A 114 -11.82 15.89 2.34
CA ARG A 114 -13.00 16.15 3.20
C ARG A 114 -13.78 17.38 2.79
N ALA A 115 -13.12 18.40 2.26
CA ALA A 115 -13.79 19.59 1.74
C ALA A 115 -14.60 19.35 0.45
N ARG A 116 -14.43 18.20 -0.24
CA ARG A 116 -15.07 17.93 -1.53
C ARG A 116 -16.07 16.78 -1.54
N VAL A 117 -16.04 15.90 -0.55
CA VAL A 117 -16.96 14.76 -0.44
C VAL A 117 -18.07 15.05 0.56
N SER A 118 -19.19 14.32 0.48
CA SER A 118 -20.25 14.48 1.48
C SER A 118 -19.78 14.07 2.89
N PRO A 119 -20.37 14.61 3.97
CA PRO A 119 -20.03 14.21 5.34
C PRO A 119 -20.27 12.72 5.65
N SER A 120 -21.13 12.06 4.88
CA SER A 120 -21.41 10.61 5.00
C SER A 120 -20.41 9.73 4.25
N PHE A 121 -19.61 10.29 3.36
CA PHE A 121 -18.64 9.55 2.57
C PHE A 121 -17.36 9.31 3.35
N GLY A 122 -16.99 8.06 3.57
CA GLY A 122 -15.87 7.73 4.44
C GLY A 122 -14.51 8.03 3.82
N VAL A 123 -13.57 8.48 4.66
CA VAL A 123 -12.18 8.71 4.28
C VAL A 123 -11.27 8.02 5.29
N GLY A 124 -10.50 7.06 4.80
CA GLY A 124 -9.53 6.31 5.59
C GLY A 124 -8.10 6.55 5.14
N VAL A 125 -7.15 6.11 5.94
CA VAL A 125 -5.72 6.21 5.66
C VAL A 125 -5.08 4.84 5.78
N LYS A 126 -4.32 4.42 4.77
CA LYS A 126 -3.43 3.27 4.88
C LYS A 126 -2.02 3.74 5.22
N LEU A 127 -1.57 3.45 6.43
CA LEU A 127 -0.27 3.84 6.95
C LEU A 127 0.68 2.62 7.01
N LYS A 128 1.97 2.86 6.74
CA LYS A 128 3.01 1.85 6.97
C LYS A 128 3.39 1.83 8.44
N SER A 129 3.76 0.67 8.96
CA SER A 129 4.22 0.55 10.34
C SER A 129 5.67 0.98 10.54
N ALA A 130 6.56 0.64 9.59
CA ALA A 130 7.98 1.00 9.59
C ALA A 130 8.60 0.77 8.20
N ASP A 131 9.71 1.43 7.92
CA ASP A 131 10.57 1.20 6.75
C ASP A 131 11.52 0.02 6.95
N PHE A 132 11.76 -0.44 8.18
CA PHE A 132 12.73 -1.49 8.51
C PHE A 132 14.13 -1.23 7.91
N GLN A 133 14.53 0.04 7.89
CA GLN A 133 15.84 0.53 7.47
C GLN A 133 16.37 1.48 8.54
N LYS A 134 17.67 1.42 8.80
CA LYS A 134 18.30 2.27 9.83
C LYS A 134 18.11 3.75 9.47
N GLY A 135 17.53 4.50 10.40
CA GLY A 135 17.25 5.93 10.21
C GLY A 135 16.11 6.23 9.24
N GLY A 136 15.23 5.25 8.96
CA GLY A 136 13.98 5.44 8.23
C GLY A 136 12.77 5.66 9.16
N PHE A 137 11.58 5.66 8.57
CA PHE A 137 10.32 5.75 9.30
C PHE A 137 10.16 4.52 10.19
N ASP A 138 9.82 4.70 11.47
CA ASP A 138 9.70 3.62 12.44
C ASP A 138 8.33 3.61 13.16
N PHE A 139 8.20 2.77 14.19
CA PHE A 139 6.96 2.64 14.95
C PHE A 139 6.61 3.88 15.76
N ASP A 140 7.60 4.66 16.21
CA ASP A 140 7.39 5.90 16.96
C ASP A 140 6.92 7.00 16.01
N ASP A 141 7.54 7.11 14.83
CA ASP A 141 7.08 7.96 13.73
C ASP A 141 5.63 7.59 13.34
N ALA A 142 5.32 6.30 13.17
CA ALA A 142 3.96 5.84 12.87
C ALA A 142 2.96 6.24 13.95
N THR A 143 3.32 6.04 15.22
CA THR A 143 2.50 6.41 16.39
C THR A 143 2.22 7.90 16.40
N ALA A 144 3.24 8.74 16.21
CA ALA A 144 3.08 10.18 16.18
C ALA A 144 2.25 10.65 14.98
N VAL A 145 2.36 10.00 13.81
CA VAL A 145 1.44 10.27 12.69
C VAL A 145 0.00 9.92 13.05
N VAL A 146 -0.27 8.78 13.70
CA VAL A 146 -1.63 8.45 14.17
C VAL A 146 -2.13 9.51 15.15
N THR A 147 -1.30 9.96 16.09
CA THR A 147 -1.65 11.05 17.01
C THR A 147 -2.02 12.33 16.28
N LEU A 148 -1.30 12.71 15.23
CA LEU A 148 -1.67 13.86 14.38
C LEU A 148 -3.02 13.64 13.67
N LEU A 149 -3.27 12.42 13.20
CA LEU A 149 -4.53 12.05 12.53
C LEU A 149 -5.75 12.09 13.46
N ASN A 150 -5.57 11.99 14.78
CA ASN A 150 -6.68 12.14 15.74
C ASN A 150 -7.31 13.54 15.73
N ALA A 151 -6.60 14.56 15.22
CA ALA A 151 -7.15 15.90 15.06
C ALA A 151 -7.87 16.11 13.71
N GLU A 152 -7.88 15.09 12.84
CA GLU A 152 -8.48 15.15 11.51
C GLU A 152 -9.71 14.24 11.43
N ALA A 153 -10.60 14.51 10.48
CA ALA A 153 -11.74 13.64 10.20
C ALA A 153 -11.28 12.40 9.42
N VAL A 154 -10.89 11.32 10.11
CA VAL A 154 -10.51 10.03 9.53
C VAL A 154 -11.43 8.94 10.09
N ASP A 155 -12.05 8.14 9.22
CA ASP A 155 -13.03 7.13 9.64
C ASP A 155 -12.43 5.74 9.82
N LEU A 156 -11.23 5.51 9.28
CA LEU A 156 -10.55 4.23 9.34
C LEU A 156 -9.04 4.43 9.18
N ILE A 157 -8.24 3.82 10.03
CA ILE A 157 -6.80 3.70 9.81
C ILE A 157 -6.41 2.24 9.56
N GLU A 158 -5.78 1.97 8.44
CA GLU A 158 -5.22 0.66 8.12
C GLU A 158 -3.72 0.66 8.36
N ILE A 159 -3.26 -0.19 9.29
CA ILE A 159 -1.86 -0.46 9.54
C ILE A 159 -1.39 -1.59 8.63
N SER A 160 -0.34 -1.31 7.87
CA SER A 160 0.26 -2.26 6.92
C SER A 160 1.78 -2.41 7.11
N GLY A 161 2.29 -3.61 6.80
CA GLY A 161 3.72 -3.91 6.84
C GLY A 161 4.41 -3.95 5.47
N GLY A 162 5.64 -3.41 5.37
CA GLY A 162 6.56 -3.55 4.22
C GLY A 162 6.57 -2.42 3.19
N SER A 163 7.73 -2.19 2.56
CA SER A 163 7.97 -1.24 1.43
C SER A 163 8.66 -1.95 0.25
N TYR A 164 8.99 -1.30 -0.88
CA TYR A 164 9.78 -1.91 -1.98
C TYR A 164 11.28 -2.08 -1.67
N GLU A 165 11.81 -1.27 -0.74
CA GLU A 165 13.24 -1.20 -0.40
C GLU A 165 13.57 -1.94 0.90
N SER A 166 12.56 -2.22 1.72
CA SER A 166 12.61 -3.26 2.75
C SER A 166 11.25 -3.97 2.80
N PRO A 167 11.02 -4.90 1.88
CA PRO A 167 9.74 -5.54 1.79
C PRO A 167 9.66 -6.58 2.90
N ALA A 168 8.81 -6.31 3.88
CA ALA A 168 8.11 -7.40 4.57
C ALA A 168 7.39 -8.33 3.54
N MET A 169 7.19 -7.86 2.30
CA MET A 169 6.73 -8.60 1.12
C MET A 169 7.81 -9.46 0.41
N GLN A 170 9.08 -9.43 0.83
CA GLN A 170 10.20 -10.14 0.16
C GLN A 170 10.39 -11.58 0.69
N GLY A 171 9.54 -12.01 1.62
CA GLY A 171 9.84 -13.19 2.42
C GLY A 171 10.95 -12.90 3.45
N PRO A 172 11.13 -13.79 4.43
CA PRO A 172 11.88 -13.46 5.63
C PRO A 172 13.40 -13.32 5.40
N PRO A 173 14.08 -12.37 6.07
CA PRO A 173 15.51 -12.51 6.39
C PRO A 173 15.78 -13.75 7.26
N GLU A 174 16.95 -14.36 7.08
CA GLU A 174 17.40 -15.68 7.58
C GLU A 174 17.25 -15.96 9.09
N HIS A 175 16.87 -14.98 9.92
CA HIS A 175 16.93 -15.09 11.38
C HIS A 175 15.67 -14.72 12.15
N ALA A 176 14.50 -14.60 11.51
CA ALA A 176 13.24 -14.60 12.28
C ALA A 176 12.16 -15.44 11.60
N SER A 177 11.50 -16.29 12.40
CA SER A 177 10.39 -17.11 11.93
C SER A 177 9.23 -16.23 11.46
N THR A 178 8.53 -16.65 10.40
CA THR A 178 7.34 -15.98 9.84
C THR A 178 6.30 -15.64 10.92
N ARG A 179 6.17 -16.51 11.94
CA ARG A 179 5.29 -16.32 13.09
C ARG A 179 5.64 -15.10 13.97
N ALA A 180 6.93 -14.79 14.16
CA ALA A 180 7.35 -13.66 15.00
C ALA A 180 7.03 -12.29 14.35
N ARG A 181 6.98 -12.21 13.01
CA ARG A 181 6.74 -10.96 12.27
C ARG A 181 5.26 -10.72 11.93
N GLU A 182 4.50 -11.77 11.63
CA GLU A 182 3.04 -11.67 11.51
C GLU A 182 2.38 -11.34 12.86
N GLY A 183 3.00 -11.73 13.98
CA GLY A 183 2.70 -11.21 15.31
C GLY A 183 2.99 -9.72 15.43
N CYS A 184 4.17 -9.28 14.97
CA CYS A 184 4.61 -7.89 15.08
C CYS A 184 3.64 -6.84 14.48
N PHE A 185 3.01 -7.10 13.33
CA PHE A 185 2.04 -6.13 12.77
C PHE A 185 0.71 -6.10 13.51
N VAL A 186 0.21 -7.26 13.95
CA VAL A 186 -1.00 -7.35 14.76
C VAL A 186 -0.76 -6.70 16.12
N ASP A 187 0.37 -7.00 16.76
CA ASP A 187 0.77 -6.41 18.04
C ASP A 187 0.90 -4.88 17.95
N PHE A 188 1.53 -4.37 16.88
CA PHE A 188 1.62 -2.93 16.65
C PHE A 188 0.24 -2.32 16.35
N ALA A 189 -0.61 -2.97 15.55
CA ALA A 189 -1.96 -2.48 15.29
C ALA A 189 -2.81 -2.43 16.59
N ARG A 190 -2.71 -3.46 17.45
CA ARG A 190 -3.36 -3.46 18.78
C ARG A 190 -2.83 -2.34 19.67
N TYR A 191 -1.54 -2.04 19.62
CA TYR A 191 -0.97 -0.88 20.31
C TYR A 191 -1.58 0.44 19.79
N ILE A 192 -1.70 0.58 18.47
CA ILE A 192 -2.33 1.75 17.84
C ILE A 192 -3.80 1.90 18.21
N VAL A 193 -4.55 0.82 18.47
CA VAL A 193 -5.94 0.93 18.96
C VAL A 193 -6.05 1.73 20.27
N GLY A 194 -5.02 1.69 21.13
CA GLY A 194 -4.99 2.50 22.36
C GLY A 194 -4.71 4.00 22.15
N ILE A 195 -4.35 4.39 20.92
CA ILE A 195 -3.95 5.76 20.56
C ILE A 195 -4.95 6.37 19.57
N ALA A 196 -5.41 5.58 18.62
CA ALA A 196 -6.31 5.99 17.56
C ALA A 196 -7.71 6.30 18.10
N THR A 197 -8.27 7.42 17.66
CA THR A 197 -9.67 7.80 17.92
C THR A 197 -10.63 7.16 16.91
N MET A 198 -10.11 6.74 15.77
CA MET A 198 -10.84 6.04 14.72
C MET A 198 -10.58 4.52 14.77
N PRO A 199 -11.50 3.70 14.20
CA PRO A 199 -11.29 2.26 14.07
C PRO A 199 -9.97 1.91 13.36
N VAL A 200 -9.29 0.88 13.89
CA VAL A 200 -8.03 0.38 13.34
C VAL A 200 -8.28 -0.91 12.56
N MET A 201 -7.72 -0.98 11.36
CA MET A 201 -7.63 -2.16 10.52
C MET A 201 -6.17 -2.64 10.45
N VAL A 202 -5.94 -3.95 10.36
CA VAL A 202 -4.59 -4.49 10.09
C VAL A 202 -4.58 -5.39 8.87
N THR A 203 -3.53 -5.24 8.04
CA THR A 203 -3.31 -6.09 6.87
C THR A 203 -1.87 -6.61 6.82
N GLY A 204 -1.74 -7.91 6.58
CA GLY A 204 -0.45 -8.55 6.32
C GLY A 204 -0.45 -10.02 6.77
N GLY A 205 -0.24 -10.94 5.85
CA GLY A 205 -0.03 -12.36 6.17
C GLY A 205 -1.25 -13.16 6.66
N ILE A 206 -2.43 -12.54 6.80
CA ILE A 206 -3.63 -13.24 7.29
C ILE A 206 -4.12 -14.25 6.26
N ARG A 207 -3.99 -15.54 6.60
CA ARG A 207 -4.31 -16.69 5.73
C ARG A 207 -5.16 -17.77 6.42
N SER A 208 -5.51 -17.60 7.69
CA SER A 208 -6.31 -18.56 8.44
C SER A 208 -7.31 -17.86 9.36
N ARG A 209 -8.38 -18.58 9.71
CA ARG A 209 -9.38 -18.11 10.66
C ARG A 209 -8.76 -17.87 12.03
N ALA A 210 -7.91 -18.78 12.53
CA ALA A 210 -7.25 -18.61 13.81
C ALA A 210 -6.45 -17.29 13.89
N LYS A 211 -5.75 -16.90 12.80
CA LYS A 211 -4.98 -15.65 12.77
C LYS A 211 -5.86 -14.41 12.61
N ALA A 212 -6.95 -14.55 11.85
CA ALA A 212 -7.97 -13.52 11.74
C ALA A 212 -8.60 -13.21 13.11
N LEU A 213 -9.01 -14.25 13.85
CA LEU A 213 -9.57 -14.12 15.19
C LEU A 213 -8.56 -13.59 16.19
N ASP A 214 -7.31 -14.07 16.16
CA ASP A 214 -6.23 -13.50 16.96
C ASP A 214 -6.20 -11.97 16.79
N ALA A 215 -6.17 -11.44 15.57
CA ALA A 215 -6.13 -9.99 15.38
C ALA A 215 -7.39 -9.26 15.89
N LEU A 216 -8.58 -9.84 15.70
CA LEU A 216 -9.87 -9.23 16.05
C LEU A 216 -10.21 -9.30 17.54
N GLU A 217 -9.75 -10.33 18.23
CA GLU A 217 -10.05 -10.57 19.65
C GLU A 217 -9.07 -9.82 20.56
N ALA A 218 -9.58 -9.40 21.71
CA ALA A 218 -8.74 -8.85 22.76
C ALA A 218 -7.86 -9.95 23.37
N GLU A 219 -6.57 -9.69 23.53
CA GLU A 219 -5.60 -10.66 24.04
C GLU A 219 -4.67 -9.99 25.07
N LYS A 220 -4.54 -10.61 26.26
CA LYS A 220 -3.60 -10.16 27.31
C LYS A 220 -3.77 -8.68 27.69
N GLY A 221 -5.02 -8.22 27.81
CA GLY A 221 -5.34 -6.83 28.17
C GLY A 221 -5.15 -5.81 27.04
N ARG A 222 -4.81 -6.25 25.82
CA ARG A 222 -4.74 -5.40 24.63
C ARG A 222 -6.03 -5.54 23.82
N PRO A 223 -6.62 -4.44 23.32
CA PRO A 223 -7.80 -4.51 22.48
C PRO A 223 -7.47 -5.18 21.14
N GLY A 224 -8.46 -5.86 20.55
CA GLY A 224 -8.38 -6.33 19.17
C GLY A 224 -8.57 -5.19 18.18
N VAL A 225 -8.19 -5.40 16.91
CA VAL A 225 -8.48 -4.44 15.84
C VAL A 225 -9.95 -4.53 15.42
N ALA A 226 -10.49 -3.44 14.87
CA ALA A 226 -11.87 -3.40 14.40
C ALA A 226 -12.08 -4.16 13.09
N MET A 227 -11.02 -4.30 12.28
CA MET A 227 -11.08 -4.95 10.96
C MET A 227 -9.76 -5.59 10.58
N ILE A 228 -9.83 -6.65 9.78
CA ILE A 228 -8.67 -7.28 9.16
C ILE A 228 -8.74 -7.14 7.64
N GLY A 229 -7.59 -6.97 6.99
CA GLY A 229 -7.47 -7.04 5.54
C GLY A 229 -6.85 -8.35 5.08
N ILE A 230 -7.49 -8.95 4.07
CA ILE A 230 -7.07 -10.21 3.47
C ILE A 230 -6.70 -9.92 2.01
N GLY A 231 -5.40 -9.91 1.71
CA GLY A 231 -4.90 -9.66 0.36
C GLY A 231 -4.67 -10.95 -0.43
N GLN A 232 -3.45 -11.49 -0.31
CA GLN A 232 -2.99 -12.60 -1.14
C GLN A 232 -3.83 -13.87 -0.99
N ALA A 233 -4.41 -14.16 0.19
CA ALA A 233 -5.28 -15.31 0.37
C ALA A 233 -6.53 -15.23 -0.52
N LEU A 234 -7.18 -14.06 -0.61
CA LEU A 234 -8.35 -13.85 -1.47
C LEU A 234 -8.05 -14.04 -2.97
N ALA A 235 -6.79 -13.92 -3.38
CA ALA A 235 -6.41 -14.25 -4.74
C ALA A 235 -6.53 -15.77 -5.01
N TYR A 236 -6.27 -16.62 -4.03
CA TYR A 236 -6.26 -18.08 -4.21
C TYR A 236 -7.55 -18.76 -3.73
N ASP A 237 -8.26 -18.13 -2.81
CA ASP A 237 -9.56 -18.59 -2.31
C ASP A 237 -10.40 -17.35 -1.97
N PRO A 238 -11.48 -17.04 -2.72
CA PRO A 238 -12.30 -15.86 -2.47
C PRO A 238 -13.33 -16.04 -1.34
N ASP A 239 -13.54 -17.27 -0.86
CA ASP A 239 -14.57 -17.61 0.13
C ASP A 239 -14.18 -17.58 1.63
N PRO A 240 -12.94 -17.21 2.05
CA PRO A 240 -12.62 -16.98 3.47
C PRO A 240 -13.64 -16.15 4.26
N PRO A 241 -14.22 -15.04 3.73
CA PRO A 241 -15.19 -14.25 4.49
C PRO A 241 -16.46 -15.01 4.91
N ASN A 242 -16.81 -16.09 4.20
CA ASN A 242 -17.94 -16.97 4.54
C ASN A 242 -17.45 -18.18 5.35
N THR A 243 -16.46 -18.90 4.84
CA THR A 243 -15.95 -20.13 5.47
C THR A 243 -15.37 -19.91 6.86
N TRP A 244 -14.63 -18.81 7.07
CA TRP A 244 -14.04 -18.51 8.38
C TRP A 244 -15.06 -18.13 9.45
N ARG A 245 -16.35 -18.02 9.12
CA ARG A 245 -17.40 -17.84 10.13
C ARG A 245 -17.60 -19.12 10.94
N THR A 246 -17.49 -20.28 10.30
CA THR A 246 -17.84 -21.58 10.88
C THR A 246 -16.69 -22.57 10.94
N GLU A 247 -15.66 -22.41 10.08
CA GLU A 247 -14.65 -23.44 9.86
C GLU A 247 -13.23 -22.89 9.94
N GLU A 248 -12.33 -23.64 10.57
CA GLU A 248 -10.90 -23.36 10.48
C GLU A 248 -10.38 -23.82 9.11
N LYS A 249 -10.05 -22.86 8.25
CA LYS A 249 -9.48 -23.13 6.92
C LYS A 249 -8.26 -22.26 6.69
N VAL A 250 -7.12 -22.88 6.41
CA VAL A 250 -5.92 -22.17 5.99
C VAL A 250 -5.90 -22.08 4.47
N VAL A 251 -5.81 -20.87 3.93
CA VAL A 251 -5.70 -20.66 2.48
C VAL A 251 -4.27 -20.94 2.04
N ALA A 252 -4.11 -21.96 1.20
CA ALA A 252 -2.84 -22.31 0.60
C ALA A 252 -2.40 -21.25 -0.42
N VAL A 253 -1.26 -20.62 -0.17
CA VAL A 253 -0.62 -19.67 -1.09
C VAL A 253 0.68 -20.30 -1.60
N PRO A 254 0.83 -20.53 -2.92
CA PRO A 254 2.05 -21.08 -3.49
C PRO A 254 3.28 -20.20 -3.18
N GLY A 255 4.36 -20.83 -2.70
CA GLY A 255 5.66 -20.18 -2.51
C GLY A 255 6.53 -20.23 -3.76
N VAL A 256 7.51 -19.33 -3.84
CA VAL A 256 8.54 -19.32 -4.90
C VAL A 256 9.92 -19.48 -4.27
N THR A 257 10.66 -20.52 -4.66
CA THR A 257 11.95 -20.93 -4.07
C THR A 257 13.16 -20.46 -4.87
N TRP A 258 13.04 -19.39 -5.66
CA TRP A 258 14.13 -18.89 -6.49
C TRP A 258 15.21 -18.18 -5.67
N THR A 259 16.48 -18.42 -5.98
CA THR A 259 17.66 -17.87 -5.28
C THR A 259 17.68 -16.34 -5.28
N LYS A 260 17.31 -15.71 -6.41
CA LYS A 260 17.25 -14.25 -6.51
C LYS A 260 15.94 -13.75 -5.89
N ARG A 261 16.02 -13.19 -4.68
CA ARG A 261 14.86 -12.70 -3.89
C ARG A 261 13.96 -11.74 -4.66
N ILE A 262 14.54 -10.80 -5.42
CA ILE A 262 13.77 -9.85 -6.26
C ILE A 262 12.93 -10.59 -7.30
N LEU A 263 13.49 -11.61 -7.96
CA LEU A 263 12.75 -12.41 -8.94
C LEU A 263 11.70 -13.29 -8.27
N ALA A 264 11.98 -13.85 -7.09
CA ALA A 264 11.02 -14.62 -6.31
C ALA A 264 9.81 -13.76 -5.88
N SER A 265 10.05 -12.53 -5.44
CA SER A 265 9.01 -11.56 -5.09
C SER A 265 8.18 -11.17 -6.31
N LEU A 266 8.82 -10.85 -7.43
CA LEU A 266 8.14 -10.57 -8.70
C LEU A 266 7.25 -11.75 -9.12
N ALA A 267 7.78 -12.97 -9.10
CA ALA A 267 7.01 -14.16 -9.41
C ALA A 267 5.79 -14.31 -8.50
N THR A 268 5.98 -14.21 -7.18
CA THR A 268 4.89 -14.27 -6.19
C THR A 268 3.78 -13.26 -6.49
N MET A 269 4.15 -12.00 -6.79
CA MET A 269 3.18 -10.96 -7.17
C MET A 269 2.45 -11.29 -8.47
N THR A 270 3.16 -11.75 -9.51
CA THR A 270 2.53 -12.09 -10.79
C THR A 270 1.60 -13.29 -10.69
N MET A 271 1.95 -14.30 -9.89
CA MET A 271 1.12 -15.47 -9.64
C MET A 271 -0.18 -15.09 -8.94
N ALA A 272 -0.10 -14.24 -7.90
CA ALA A 272 -1.29 -13.72 -7.22
C ALA A 272 -2.15 -12.85 -8.15
N LYS A 273 -1.54 -11.93 -8.90
CA LYS A 273 -2.23 -11.05 -9.87
C LYS A 273 -2.94 -11.82 -11.00
N ALA A 274 -2.47 -13.01 -11.34
CA ALA A 274 -3.12 -13.84 -12.34
C ALA A 274 -4.50 -14.34 -11.89
N GLN A 275 -4.72 -14.54 -10.59
CA GLN A 275 -5.93 -15.19 -10.10
C GLN A 275 -7.19 -14.30 -10.18
N PRO A 276 -7.18 -13.01 -9.78
CA PRO A 276 -8.36 -12.15 -9.98
C PRO A 276 -8.79 -12.04 -11.44
N ARG A 277 -7.84 -12.09 -12.40
CA ARG A 277 -8.18 -12.13 -13.83
C ARG A 277 -8.86 -13.42 -14.25
N ARG A 278 -8.48 -14.55 -13.66
CA ARG A 278 -9.14 -15.84 -13.89
C ARG A 278 -10.56 -15.81 -13.33
N MET A 279 -10.71 -15.34 -12.10
CA MET A 279 -12.02 -15.21 -11.45
C MET A 279 -12.95 -14.26 -12.20
N GLY A 280 -12.44 -13.11 -12.66
CA GLY A 280 -13.20 -12.19 -13.51
C GLY A 280 -13.59 -12.76 -14.88
N ALA A 281 -12.98 -13.86 -15.30
CA ALA A 281 -13.36 -14.62 -16.50
C ALA A 281 -14.22 -15.87 -16.17
N GLY A 282 -14.79 -15.94 -14.97
CA GLY A 282 -15.62 -17.06 -14.49
C GLY A 282 -14.84 -18.34 -14.18
N LYS A 283 -13.51 -18.29 -14.05
CA LYS A 283 -12.67 -19.46 -13.78
C LYS A 283 -12.20 -19.47 -12.33
N SER A 284 -12.19 -20.64 -11.70
CA SER A 284 -11.62 -20.81 -10.37
C SER A 284 -10.11 -20.50 -10.33
N PRO A 285 -9.60 -20.03 -9.17
CA PRO A 285 -8.17 -19.93 -8.94
C PRO A 285 -7.46 -21.26 -9.23
N LYS A 286 -6.25 -21.18 -9.78
CA LYS A 286 -5.43 -22.35 -10.10
C LYS A 286 -3.96 -22.03 -9.86
N ALA A 287 -3.22 -22.98 -9.30
CA ALA A 287 -1.77 -22.89 -9.24
C ALA A 287 -1.20 -22.65 -10.65
N VAL A 288 -0.42 -21.57 -10.79
CA VAL A 288 0.25 -21.19 -12.04
C VAL A 288 1.75 -21.28 -11.84
N SER A 289 2.47 -21.72 -12.87
CA SER A 289 3.93 -21.74 -12.84
C SER A 289 4.47 -20.31 -12.69
N ALA A 290 5.44 -20.13 -11.79
CA ALA A 290 6.14 -18.85 -11.56
C ALA A 290 6.78 -18.29 -12.84
N LEU A 291 7.41 -19.14 -13.65
CA LEU A 291 8.05 -18.71 -14.90
C LEU A 291 7.00 -18.28 -15.93
N TRP A 292 5.92 -19.06 -16.04
CA TRP A 292 4.83 -18.74 -16.95
C TRP A 292 4.12 -17.44 -16.53
N SER A 293 3.86 -17.23 -15.23
CA SER A 293 3.18 -16.03 -14.75
C SER A 293 3.99 -14.76 -15.01
N VAL A 294 5.31 -14.81 -14.80
CA VAL A 294 6.21 -13.67 -15.06
C VAL A 294 6.25 -13.36 -16.55
N THR A 295 6.50 -14.35 -17.40
CA THR A 295 6.59 -14.16 -18.86
C THR A 295 5.28 -13.65 -19.46
N HIS A 296 4.16 -14.27 -19.10
CA HIS A 296 2.83 -13.83 -19.53
C HIS A 296 2.51 -12.41 -19.05
N GLN A 297 2.83 -12.06 -17.79
CA GLN A 297 2.61 -10.71 -17.28
C GLN A 297 3.47 -9.67 -18.00
N GLN A 298 4.72 -9.97 -18.35
CA GLN A 298 5.57 -9.06 -19.12
C GLN A 298 5.01 -8.82 -20.52
N LEU A 299 4.55 -9.87 -21.21
CA LEU A 299 3.92 -9.74 -22.54
C LEU A 299 2.65 -8.88 -22.48
N LEU A 300 1.80 -9.11 -21.47
CA LEU A 300 0.60 -8.31 -21.26
C LEU A 300 0.93 -6.84 -20.97
N THR A 301 1.91 -6.58 -20.10
CA THR A 301 2.35 -5.20 -19.80
C THR A 301 2.84 -4.51 -21.05
N ARG A 302 3.73 -5.14 -21.85
CA ARG A 302 4.24 -4.57 -23.10
C ARG A 302 3.12 -4.20 -24.08
N ARG A 303 2.12 -5.08 -24.24
CA ARG A 303 0.95 -4.80 -25.09
C ARG A 303 0.14 -3.61 -24.59
N ARG A 304 -0.13 -3.55 -23.28
CA ARG A 304 -0.90 -2.47 -22.66
C ARG A 304 -0.16 -1.13 -22.73
N ASP A 305 1.14 -1.12 -22.45
CA ASP A 305 1.95 0.09 -22.55
C ASP A 305 1.98 0.62 -23.98
N SER A 306 2.06 -0.28 -24.98
CA SER A 306 1.96 0.11 -26.39
C SER A 306 0.60 0.75 -26.70
N GLN A 307 -0.50 0.12 -26.29
CA GLN A 307 -1.86 0.66 -26.49
C GLN A 307 -2.04 2.01 -25.82
N TYR A 308 -1.55 2.15 -24.58
CA TYR A 308 -1.62 3.39 -23.82
C TYR A 308 -0.85 4.53 -24.51
N ARG A 309 0.39 4.27 -24.95
CA ARG A 309 1.19 5.27 -25.69
C ARG A 309 0.52 5.69 -27.00
N THR A 310 -0.03 4.74 -27.76
CA THR A 310 -0.78 5.05 -28.98
C THR A 310 -2.03 5.88 -28.68
N GLY A 311 -2.72 5.60 -27.57
CA GLY A 311 -3.88 6.37 -27.13
C GLY A 311 -3.52 7.80 -26.70
N LEU A 312 -2.41 7.99 -26.00
CA LEU A 312 -1.91 9.31 -25.61
C LEU A 312 -1.53 10.16 -26.82
N ALA A 313 -0.79 9.58 -27.79
CA ALA A 313 -0.39 10.29 -29.01
C ALA A 313 -1.61 10.83 -29.78
N LYS A 314 -2.67 10.01 -29.90
CA LYS A 314 -3.92 10.43 -30.54
C LYS A 314 -4.65 11.57 -29.82
N ARG A 315 -4.55 11.64 -28.49
CA ARG A 315 -5.18 12.70 -27.68
C ARG A 315 -4.38 14.00 -27.64
N SER A 316 -3.07 13.95 -27.88
CA SER A 316 -2.25 15.16 -28.01
C SER A 316 -2.38 15.82 -29.39
N GLU A 317 -2.92 15.09 -30.37
CA GLU A 317 -3.20 15.58 -31.73
C GLU A 317 -4.64 16.14 -31.89
N SER A 318 -5.48 16.00 -30.87
CA SER A 318 -6.89 16.46 -30.83
C SER A 318 -7.09 17.60 -29.85
#